data_AF-A0A800F787-F1
#
_entry.id   AF-A0A800F787-F1
#
_cell.length_a   1.000
_cell.length_b   1.000
_cell.length_c   1.000
_cell.angle_alpha   90.00
_cell.angle_beta   90.00
_cell.angle_gamma   90.00
#
_symmetry.space_group_name_H-M   'P 1'
#
loop_
_entity.id
_entity.type
_entity.pdbx_description
1 polymer ?
#
loop_
_entity_poly.entity_id
_entity_poly.type
_entity_poly.pdbx_seq_one_letter_code
_entity_poly.pdbx_strand_id
1 'polypeptide(L)'
;VTGVSVLGILKPTPLWDPQYVIPLLGMLLGNALTGISLGLDRFLTGVLRDRARVEGFLALGATRWETAQEEVREALRVGLIPTVNSMLVMGIVSLPGMMTGQILAGAAPADAVRYQIMIVFMIAATVSTATFGVTMLAYARIFTSDHRLRSAGELGIELD
;
A
#
# COMPACT_ATOMS: atom_id res chain seq x y z
N VAL A 1 -11.23 -1.50 4.77
CA VAL A 1 -10.68 -2.85 4.49
C VAL A 1 -10.01 -3.43 5.71
N THR A 2 -9.04 -2.77 6.35
CA THR A 2 -8.39 -3.26 7.60
C THR A 2 -9.39 -3.61 8.72
N GLY A 3 -10.40 -2.77 8.97
CA GLY A 3 -11.47 -3.07 9.94
C GLY A 3 -12.42 -4.20 9.52
N VAL A 4 -12.69 -4.35 8.22
CA VAL A 4 -13.55 -5.42 7.67
C VAL A 4 -12.82 -6.76 7.67
N SER A 5 -11.52 -6.78 7.37
CA SER A 5 -10.67 -7.97 7.41
C SER A 5 -10.46 -8.49 8.83
N VAL A 6 -10.21 -7.59 9.79
CA VAL A 6 -10.00 -7.93 11.21
C VAL A 6 -11.30 -8.41 11.89
N LEU A 7 -12.44 -7.76 11.63
CA LEU A 7 -13.73 -8.13 12.26
C LEU A 7 -14.47 -9.27 11.54
N GLY A 8 -14.28 -9.42 10.23
CA GLY A 8 -15.04 -10.37 9.41
C GLY A 8 -14.34 -11.72 9.17
N ILE A 9 -13.04 -11.72 8.85
CA ILE A 9 -12.32 -12.90 8.35
C ILE A 9 -11.52 -13.59 9.46
N LEU A 10 -10.89 -12.82 10.34
CA LEU A 10 -9.93 -13.37 11.29
C LEU A 10 -10.56 -14.21 12.41
N LYS A 11 -11.81 -13.89 12.81
CA LYS A 11 -12.52 -14.43 14.00
C LYS A 11 -11.58 -15.13 15.01
N PRO A 12 -10.58 -14.44 15.59
CA PRO A 12 -9.69 -15.06 16.55
C PRO A 12 -10.47 -15.23 17.85
N THR A 13 -10.63 -16.46 18.28
CA THR A 13 -11.05 -16.76 19.65
C THR A 13 -9.77 -17.02 20.44
N PRO A 14 -9.19 -16.06 21.20
CA PRO A 14 -9.63 -14.68 21.51
C PRO A 14 -8.93 -13.59 20.68
N LEU A 15 -9.66 -12.50 20.40
CA LEU A 15 -9.24 -11.34 19.58
C LEU A 15 -8.05 -10.54 20.17
N TRP A 16 -7.74 -10.71 21.45
CA TRP A 16 -6.90 -9.77 22.22
C TRP A 16 -5.62 -10.39 22.75
N ASP A 17 -5.29 -11.60 22.29
CA ASP A 17 -4.08 -12.26 22.74
C ASP A 17 -2.85 -11.49 22.23
N PRO A 18 -2.06 -10.87 23.13
CA PRO A 18 -0.98 -9.94 22.75
C PRO A 18 0.04 -10.57 21.81
N GLN A 19 0.24 -11.88 21.91
CA GLN A 19 1.20 -12.63 21.09
C GLN A 19 0.82 -12.66 19.60
N TYR A 20 -0.44 -12.41 19.24
CA TYR A 20 -0.90 -12.33 17.86
C TYR A 20 -1.19 -10.89 17.42
N VAL A 21 -1.83 -10.10 18.29
CA VAL A 21 -2.26 -8.74 17.95
C VAL A 21 -1.07 -7.82 17.71
N ILE A 22 -0.04 -7.87 18.57
CA ILE A 22 1.11 -6.96 18.48
C ILE A 22 1.89 -7.20 17.16
N PRO A 23 2.31 -8.45 16.83
CA PRO A 23 3.00 -8.69 15.56
C PRO A 23 2.12 -8.41 14.35
N LEU A 24 0.84 -8.78 14.38
CA LEU A 24 -0.06 -8.59 13.25
C LEU A 24 -0.25 -7.11 12.92
N LEU A 25 -0.52 -6.27 13.93
CA LEU A 25 -0.66 -4.83 13.73
C LEU A 25 0.64 -4.22 13.22
N GLY A 26 1.79 -4.59 13.81
CA GLY A 26 3.10 -4.12 13.37
C GLY A 26 3.38 -4.48 11.91
N MET A 27 3.08 -5.71 11.50
CA MET A 27 3.27 -6.17 10.12
C MET A 27 2.32 -5.45 9.15
N LEU A 28 1.04 -5.33 9.48
CA LEU A 28 0.06 -4.65 8.62
C LEU A 28 0.42 -3.18 8.43
N LEU A 29 0.70 -2.46 9.53
CA LEU A 29 1.05 -1.04 9.48
C LEU A 29 2.40 -0.82 8.81
N GLY A 30 3.42 -1.59 9.15
CA GLY A 30 4.76 -1.46 8.57
C GLY A 30 4.74 -1.66 7.05
N ASN A 31 4.12 -2.74 6.57
CA ASN A 31 4.02 -2.99 5.13
C ASN A 31 3.14 -1.94 4.43
N ALA A 32 2.05 -1.50 5.06
CA ALA A 32 1.21 -0.43 4.52
C ALA A 32 1.99 0.87 4.36
N LEU A 33 2.76 1.27 5.38
CA LEU A 33 3.60 2.47 5.31
C LEU A 33 4.63 2.36 4.18
N THR A 34 5.32 1.23 4.03
CA THR A 34 6.27 1.03 2.92
C THR A 34 5.59 1.18 1.56
N GLY A 35 4.43 0.54 1.36
CA GLY A 35 3.70 0.63 0.10
C GLY A 35 3.10 2.00 -0.18
N ILE A 36 2.65 2.72 0.87
CA ILE A 36 2.18 4.10 0.77
C ILE A 36 3.33 5.02 0.37
N SER A 37 4.47 4.95 1.05
CA SER A 37 5.61 5.83 0.79
C SER A 37 6.12 5.68 -0.64
N LEU A 38 6.31 4.44 -1.10
CA LEU A 38 6.76 4.17 -2.47
C LEU A 38 5.72 4.60 -3.52
N GLY A 39 4.44 4.30 -3.30
CA GLY A 39 3.39 4.67 -4.24
C GLY A 39 3.18 6.19 -4.31
N LEU A 40 3.17 6.87 -3.17
CA LEU A 40 3.01 8.32 -3.10
C LEU A 40 4.21 9.04 -3.73
N ASP A 41 5.44 8.63 -3.40
CA ASP A 41 6.64 9.19 -4.00
C ASP A 41 6.65 9.04 -5.52
N ARG A 42 6.30 7.85 -6.02
CA ARG A 42 6.21 7.61 -7.48
C ARG A 42 5.13 8.47 -8.12
N PHE A 43 3.98 8.62 -7.48
CA PHE A 43 2.89 9.46 -7.99
C PHE A 43 3.31 10.93 -8.06
N LEU A 44 3.84 11.48 -6.97
CA LEU A 44 4.26 12.88 -6.87
C LEU A 44 5.38 13.19 -7.86
N THR A 45 6.42 12.35 -7.90
CA THR A 45 7.53 12.52 -8.83
C THR A 45 7.06 12.44 -10.28
N GLY A 46 6.14 11.53 -10.60
CA GLY A 46 5.55 11.42 -11.93
C GLY A 46 4.83 12.69 -12.37
N VAL A 47 3.95 13.19 -11.52
CA VAL A 47 3.16 14.41 -11.80
C VAL A 47 4.03 15.66 -11.84
N LEU A 48 5.03 15.78 -10.95
CA LEU A 48 5.92 16.94 -10.89
C LEU A 48 6.95 16.95 -12.02
N ARG A 49 7.57 15.81 -12.33
CA ARG A 49 8.58 15.70 -13.39
C ARG A 49 7.96 15.93 -14.76
N ASP A 50 6.80 15.34 -15.00
CA ASP A 50 6.12 15.42 -16.29
C ASP A 50 5.08 16.55 -16.29
N ARG A 51 5.23 17.57 -15.43
CA ARG A 51 4.29 18.69 -15.28
C ARG A 51 3.97 19.39 -16.59
N ALA A 52 4.98 19.64 -17.44
CA ALA A 52 4.78 20.25 -18.75
C ALA A 52 3.89 19.39 -19.67
N ARG A 53 4.04 18.06 -19.59
CA ARG A 53 3.19 17.11 -20.33
C ARG A 53 1.77 17.12 -19.75
N VAL A 54 1.63 17.14 -18.43
CA VAL A 54 0.32 17.18 -17.77
C VAL A 54 -0.44 18.46 -18.12
N GLU A 55 0.21 19.62 -18.00
CA GLU A 55 -0.37 20.92 -18.38
C GLU A 55 -0.68 21.00 -19.88
N GLY A 56 0.17 20.41 -20.73
CA GLY A 56 -0.08 20.31 -22.17
C GLY A 56 -1.34 19.52 -22.51
N PHE A 57 -1.56 18.36 -21.87
CA PHE A 57 -2.80 17.59 -22.07
C PHE A 57 -4.04 18.35 -21.58
N LEU A 58 -3.96 19.01 -20.41
CA LEU A 58 -5.04 19.84 -19.89
C LEU A 58 -5.36 21.01 -20.83
N ALA A 59 -4.35 21.65 -21.44
CA ALA A 59 -4.52 22.71 -22.41
C ALA A 59 -5.18 22.24 -23.72
N LEU A 60 -4.98 20.97 -24.08
CA LEU A 60 -5.66 20.31 -25.21
C LEU A 60 -7.07 19.80 -24.86
N GLY A 61 -7.55 20.04 -23.64
CA GLY A 61 -8.90 19.67 -23.20
C GLY A 61 -9.01 18.28 -22.56
N ALA A 62 -7.90 17.61 -22.24
CA ALA A 62 -7.93 16.36 -21.50
C ALA A 62 -8.50 16.57 -20.09
N THR A 63 -9.20 15.56 -19.58
CA THR A 63 -9.72 15.59 -18.22
C THR A 63 -8.61 15.30 -17.20
N ARG A 64 -8.77 15.80 -15.97
CA ARG A 64 -7.84 15.51 -14.86
C ARG A 64 -7.62 14.01 -14.63
N TRP A 65 -8.61 13.17 -14.93
CA TRP A 65 -8.51 11.72 -14.74
C TRP A 65 -7.68 11.07 -15.85
N GLU A 66 -7.91 11.43 -17.11
CA GLU A 66 -7.14 10.90 -18.25
C GLU A 66 -5.64 11.15 -18.09
N THR A 67 -5.27 12.31 -17.56
CA THR A 67 -3.86 12.64 -17.36
C THR A 67 -3.25 11.96 -16.12
N ALA A 68 -4.03 11.77 -15.06
CA ALA A 68 -3.53 11.17 -13.82
C ALA A 68 -3.56 9.64 -13.80
N GLN A 69 -4.40 9.00 -14.62
CA GLN A 69 -4.64 7.55 -14.55
C GLN A 69 -3.36 6.71 -14.70
N GLU A 70 -2.45 7.09 -15.59
CA GLU A 70 -1.21 6.35 -15.79
C GLU A 70 -0.27 6.48 -14.59
N GLU A 71 -0.15 7.68 -14.02
CA GLU A 71 0.66 7.90 -12.81
C GLU A 71 0.07 7.18 -11.60
N VAL A 72 -1.26 7.14 -11.46
CA VAL A 72 -1.94 6.37 -10.42
C VAL A 72 -1.64 4.88 -10.58
N ARG A 73 -1.73 4.35 -11.80
CA ARG A 73 -1.44 2.93 -12.08
C ARG A 73 -0.02 2.58 -11.71
N GLU A 74 0.95 3.40 -12.13
CA GLU A 74 2.36 3.13 -11.85
C GLU A 74 2.69 3.29 -10.37
N ALA A 75 2.07 4.25 -9.67
CA ALA A 75 2.17 4.40 -8.23
C ALA A 75 1.70 3.14 -7.47
N LEU A 76 0.53 2.60 -7.84
CA LEU A 76 0.02 1.36 -7.26
C LEU A 76 0.95 0.19 -7.54
N ARG A 77 1.45 0.07 -8.76
CA ARG A 77 2.37 -0.99 -9.17
C ARG A 77 3.64 -0.94 -8.31
N VAL A 78 4.29 0.22 -8.25
CA VAL A 78 5.53 0.42 -7.47
C VAL A 78 5.30 0.16 -5.97
N GLY A 79 4.20 0.65 -5.41
CA GLY A 79 3.86 0.42 -4.00
C GLY A 79 3.61 -1.05 -3.65
N LEU A 80 3.17 -1.88 -4.61
CA LEU A 80 2.87 -3.29 -4.40
C LEU A 80 4.04 -4.24 -4.68
N ILE A 81 5.08 -3.80 -5.40
CA ILE A 81 6.27 -4.62 -5.71
C ILE A 81 6.85 -5.31 -4.47
N PRO A 82 7.10 -4.62 -3.34
CA PRO A 82 7.69 -5.27 -2.16
C PRO A 82 6.82 -6.41 -1.62
N THR A 83 5.50 -6.21 -1.59
CA THR A 83 4.56 -7.21 -1.10
C THR A 83 4.56 -8.44 -1.99
N VAL A 84 4.48 -8.26 -3.31
CA VAL A 84 4.52 -9.37 -4.28
C VAL A 84 5.85 -10.12 -4.20
N ASN A 85 6.97 -9.41 -4.11
CA ASN A 85 8.29 -10.03 -4.00
C ASN A 85 8.41 -10.87 -2.72
N SER A 86 7.93 -10.37 -1.58
CA SER A 86 7.89 -11.17 -0.35
C SER A 86 7.01 -12.40 -0.47
N MET A 87 5.87 -12.31 -1.17
CA MET A 87 4.98 -13.45 -1.40
C MET A 87 5.63 -14.55 -2.25
N LEU A 88 6.34 -14.18 -3.31
CA LEU A 88 6.97 -15.13 -4.24
C LEU A 88 8.07 -15.98 -3.58
N VAL A 89 8.79 -15.40 -2.64
CA VAL A 89 9.95 -16.02 -1.99
C VAL A 89 9.55 -16.83 -0.76
N MET A 90 8.40 -16.50 -0.16
CA MET A 90 7.89 -17.12 1.06
C MET A 90 7.61 -18.60 0.88
N GLY A 91 8.07 -19.42 1.82
CA GLY A 91 7.85 -20.87 1.85
C GLY A 91 8.81 -21.68 0.96
N ILE A 92 9.39 -21.08 -0.07
CA ILE A 92 10.39 -21.72 -0.93
C ILE A 92 11.81 -21.42 -0.43
N VAL A 93 12.11 -20.16 -0.16
CA VAL A 93 13.46 -19.71 0.23
C VAL A 93 13.51 -19.29 1.69
N SER A 94 12.43 -18.71 2.21
CA SER A 94 12.37 -18.24 3.59
C SER A 94 11.06 -18.65 4.27
N LEU A 95 11.19 -19.15 5.50
CA LEU A 95 10.08 -19.27 6.44
C LEU A 95 10.00 -17.99 7.26
N PRO A 96 8.86 -17.28 7.24
CA PRO A 96 8.70 -16.03 8.00
C PRO A 96 8.99 -16.23 9.49
N GLY A 97 9.61 -15.22 10.13
CA GLY A 97 10.06 -15.34 11.51
C GLY A 97 8.97 -15.72 12.52
N MET A 98 7.75 -15.21 12.34
CA MET A 98 6.58 -15.58 13.14
C MET A 98 6.19 -17.06 12.96
N MET A 99 6.19 -17.55 11.72
CA MET A 99 5.88 -18.94 11.42
C MET A 99 6.94 -19.89 12.00
N THR A 100 8.22 -19.58 11.82
CA THR A 100 9.32 -20.36 12.41
C THR A 100 9.26 -20.31 13.94
N GLY A 101 9.00 -19.15 14.53
CA GLY A 101 8.85 -18.98 15.97
C GLY A 101 7.72 -19.82 16.56
N GLN A 102 6.56 -19.87 15.90
CA GLN A 102 5.45 -20.73 16.30
C GLN A 102 5.81 -22.21 16.24
N ILE A 103 6.48 -22.65 15.18
CA ILE A 103 6.93 -24.04 15.02
C ILE A 103 7.93 -24.41 16.13
N LEU A 104 8.91 -23.54 16.42
CA LEU A 104 9.88 -23.74 17.48
C LEU A 104 9.25 -23.73 18.88
N ALA A 105 8.15 -22.98 19.07
CA ALA A 105 7.37 -22.96 20.31
C ALA A 105 6.44 -24.19 20.48
N GLY A 106 6.47 -25.15 19.55
CA GLY A 106 5.71 -26.40 19.63
C GLY A 106 4.35 -26.37 18.94
N ALA A 107 4.02 -25.32 18.18
CA ALA A 107 2.81 -25.30 17.37
C ALA A 107 2.90 -26.30 16.21
N ALA A 108 1.77 -26.90 15.83
CA ALA A 108 1.72 -27.79 14.67
C ALA A 108 2.12 -27.03 13.39
N PRO A 109 3.08 -27.54 12.58
CA PRO A 109 3.53 -26.85 11.37
C PRO A 109 2.41 -26.54 10.38
N ALA A 110 1.42 -27.43 10.26
CA ALA A 110 0.27 -27.22 9.40
C ALA A 110 -0.56 -25.98 9.79
N ASP A 111 -0.68 -25.70 11.08
CA ASP A 111 -1.42 -24.54 11.58
C ASP A 111 -0.62 -23.26 11.35
N ALA A 112 0.68 -23.27 11.67
CA ALA A 112 1.57 -22.12 11.45
C ALA A 112 1.59 -21.69 9.97
N VAL A 113 1.64 -22.64 9.03
CA VAL A 113 1.54 -22.35 7.58
C VAL A 113 0.21 -21.69 7.24
N ARG A 114 -0.92 -22.23 7.71
CA ARG A 114 -2.27 -21.72 7.39
C ARG A 114 -2.45 -20.28 7.88
N TYR A 115 -2.03 -19.99 9.11
CA TYR A 115 -2.07 -18.64 9.64
C TYR A 115 -1.17 -17.69 8.84
N GLN A 116 0.03 -18.13 8.47
CA GLN A 116 0.95 -17.29 7.70
C GLN A 116 0.39 -16.93 6.32
N ILE A 117 -0.20 -17.89 5.59
CA ILE A 117 -0.86 -17.63 4.30
C ILE A 117 -1.96 -16.58 4.45
N MET A 118 -2.80 -16.71 5.48
CA MET A 118 -3.86 -15.73 5.77
C MET A 118 -3.29 -14.34 6.05
N ILE A 119 -2.22 -14.23 6.84
CA ILE A 119 -1.56 -12.95 7.15
C ILE A 119 -1.04 -12.27 5.89
N VAL A 120 -0.43 -13.02 4.99
CA VAL A 120 0.12 -12.50 3.75
C VAL A 120 -0.95 -11.90 2.85
N PHE A 121 -2.10 -12.58 2.70
CA PHE A 121 -3.22 -12.03 1.96
C PHE A 121 -3.80 -10.76 2.62
N MET A 122 -3.83 -10.72 3.95
CA MET A 122 -4.25 -9.51 4.67
C MET A 122 -3.29 -8.35 4.46
N ILE A 123 -1.97 -8.59 4.46
CA ILE A 123 -0.98 -7.57 4.15
C ILE A 123 -1.20 -7.06 2.72
N ALA A 124 -1.33 -7.95 1.74
CA ALA A 124 -1.56 -7.56 0.35
C ALA A 124 -2.83 -6.71 0.16
N ALA A 125 -3.94 -7.11 0.78
CA ALA A 125 -5.18 -6.33 0.75
C ALA A 125 -5.04 -4.96 1.44
N THR A 126 -4.34 -4.92 2.57
CA THR A 126 -4.13 -3.70 3.35
C THR A 126 -3.25 -2.72 2.60
N VAL A 127 -2.11 -3.16 2.07
CA VAL A 127 -1.19 -2.35 1.26
C VAL A 127 -1.90 -1.83 0.02
N SER A 128 -2.58 -2.70 -0.73
CA SER A 128 -3.30 -2.30 -1.95
C SER A 128 -4.35 -1.22 -1.67
N THR A 129 -5.17 -1.40 -0.63
CA THR A 129 -6.21 -0.43 -0.28
C THR A 129 -5.60 0.88 0.23
N ALA A 130 -4.57 0.79 1.08
CA ALA A 130 -3.98 1.97 1.71
C ALA A 130 -3.21 2.81 0.69
N THR A 131 -2.38 2.19 -0.15
CA THR A 131 -1.69 2.86 -1.25
C THR A 131 -2.70 3.49 -2.21
N PHE A 132 -3.75 2.75 -2.62
CA PHE A 132 -4.80 3.31 -3.47
C PHE A 132 -5.48 4.53 -2.84
N GLY A 133 -5.89 4.42 -1.57
CA GLY A 133 -6.56 5.49 -0.84
C GLY A 133 -5.69 6.74 -0.74
N VAL A 134 -4.41 6.58 -0.39
CA VAL A 134 -3.48 7.72 -0.28
C VAL A 134 -3.18 8.34 -1.65
N THR A 135 -2.99 7.54 -2.69
CA THR A 135 -2.79 8.04 -4.06
C THR A 135 -4.02 8.81 -4.55
N MET A 136 -5.24 8.33 -4.28
CA MET A 136 -6.48 9.05 -4.61
C MET A 136 -6.62 10.36 -3.83
N LEU A 137 -6.25 10.37 -2.55
CA LEU A 137 -6.22 11.59 -1.73
C LEU A 137 -5.20 12.60 -2.26
N ALA A 138 -4.01 12.13 -2.66
CA ALA A 138 -2.98 12.97 -3.27
C ALA A 138 -3.46 13.55 -4.61
N TYR A 139 -4.08 12.72 -5.46
CA TYR A 139 -4.73 13.16 -6.69
C TYR A 139 -5.76 14.27 -6.43
N ALA A 140 -6.68 14.07 -5.48
CA ALA A 140 -7.68 15.07 -5.12
C ALA A 140 -7.09 16.35 -4.52
N ARG A 141 -5.91 16.25 -3.89
CA ARG A 141 -5.19 17.42 -3.34
C ARG A 141 -4.42 18.21 -4.39
N ILE A 142 -3.90 17.57 -5.42
CA ILE A 142 -3.04 18.19 -6.45
C ILE A 142 -3.86 18.75 -7.60
N PHE A 143 -4.92 18.04 -8.01
CA PHE A 143 -5.81 18.49 -9.08
C PHE A 143 -7.02 19.21 -8.48
N THR A 144 -7.14 20.52 -8.75
CA THR A 144 -8.29 21.32 -8.31
C THR A 144 -9.54 21.01 -9.16
N SER A 145 -10.74 21.32 -8.64
CA SER A 145 -12.01 21.16 -9.37
C SER A 145 -12.05 21.89 -10.71
N ASP A 146 -11.24 22.93 -10.88
CA ASP A 146 -11.09 23.71 -12.11
C ASP A 146 -10.12 23.07 -13.14
N HIS A 147 -9.78 21.80 -13.00
CA HIS A 147 -8.82 21.10 -13.88
C HIS A 147 -7.43 21.75 -13.94
N ARG A 148 -6.99 22.35 -12.82
CA ARG A 148 -5.66 22.94 -12.71
C ARG A 148 -4.79 22.11 -11.79
N LEU A 149 -3.51 22.01 -12.15
CA LEU A 149 -2.48 21.52 -11.26
C LEU A 149 -2.16 22.63 -10.26
N ARG A 150 -2.29 22.35 -8.97
CA ARG A 150 -1.89 23.32 -7.94
C ARG A 150 -0.39 23.59 -8.05
N SER A 151 -0.01 24.85 -7.92
CA SER A 151 1.40 25.23 -8.02
C SER A 151 2.19 24.68 -6.81
N ALA A 152 3.47 24.33 -7.00
CA ALA A 152 4.32 23.79 -5.93
C ALA A 152 4.35 24.68 -4.66
N GLY A 153 4.23 26.02 -4.84
CA GLY A 153 4.14 26.98 -3.74
C GLY A 153 2.85 26.92 -2.93
N GLU A 154 1.73 26.45 -3.49
CA GLU A 154 0.45 26.25 -2.78
C GLU A 154 0.37 24.88 -2.09
N LEU A 155 1.26 23.95 -2.47
CA LEU A 155 1.35 22.59 -1.93
C LEU A 155 2.34 22.47 -0.75
N GLY A 156 3.10 23.52 -0.43
CA GLY A 156 4.09 23.51 0.64
C GLY A 156 5.25 22.53 0.37
N ILE A 157 5.51 22.22 -0.90
CA ILE A 157 6.61 21.35 -1.32
C ILE A 157 7.74 22.29 -1.76
N GLU A 158 8.72 22.51 -0.88
CA GLU A 158 9.97 23.18 -1.24
C GLU A 158 10.70 22.32 -2.27
N LEU A 159 10.90 22.90 -3.45
CA LEU A 159 11.80 22.36 -4.48
C LEU A 159 13.17 22.97 -4.20
N ASP A 160 14.04 22.21 -3.54
CA ASP A 160 15.49 22.50 -3.51
C ASP A 160 16.13 22.22 -4.89
#